data_AF-A0A1G5SAJ5-F1
#
_entry.id   AF-A0A1G5SAJ5-F1
#
_cell.length_a   1.000
_cell.length_b   1.000
_cell.length_c   1.000
_cell.angle_alpha   90.00
_cell.angle_beta   90.00
_cell.angle_gamma   90.00
#
_symmetry.space_group_name_H-M   'P 1'
#
loop_
_entity.id
_entity.type
_entity.pdbx_description
1 polymer ?
#
loop_
_entity_poly.entity_id
_entity_poly.type
_entity_poly.pdbx_seq_one_letter_code
_entity_poly.pdbx_strand_id
1 'polypeptide(L)' 'MRSNTVSDKPDVQHTLKTLRYKLFAKAAYITNDGRKKIINMTVAMQHREWFEGLWDKSKSFDLPVKFKPVFSP' A
#
# COMPACT_ATOMS: atom_id res chain seq x y z
N MET A 1 -13.33 -3.31 -23.70
CA MET A 1 -12.43 -2.41 -22.95
C MET A 1 -13.14 -1.99 -21.66
N ARG A 2 -12.74 -2.53 -20.50
CA ARG A 2 -13.36 -2.15 -19.21
C ARG A 2 -12.69 -0.87 -18.70
N SER A 3 -13.38 0.25 -18.81
CA SER A 3 -13.01 1.51 -18.16
C SER A 3 -13.31 1.36 -16.67
N ASN A 4 -12.28 1.14 -15.85
CA ASN A 4 -12.39 1.30 -14.42
C ASN A 4 -12.39 2.81 -14.15
N THR A 5 -13.60 3.40 -14.10
CA THR A 5 -13.80 4.79 -13.73
C THR A 5 -13.45 4.96 -12.25
N VAL A 6 -12.16 5.19 -11.97
CA VAL A 6 -11.77 5.89 -10.75
C VAL A 6 -12.54 7.20 -10.79
N SER A 7 -13.49 7.38 -9.88
CA SER A 7 -14.43 8.50 -9.92
C SER A 7 -13.65 9.82 -9.98
N ASP A 8 -13.67 10.50 -11.14
CA ASP A 8 -13.10 11.83 -11.38
C ASP A 8 -13.85 12.96 -10.62
N LYS A 9 -14.56 12.60 -9.55
CA LYS A 9 -15.17 13.57 -8.65
C LYS A 9 -14.06 14.14 -7.76
N PRO A 10 -13.79 15.46 -7.79
CA PRO A 10 -12.70 16.07 -7.03
C PRO A 10 -12.82 15.84 -5.52
N ASP A 11 -14.05 15.72 -5.02
CA ASP A 11 -14.35 15.44 -3.61
C ASP A 11 -13.96 14.00 -3.19
N VAL A 12 -14.20 13.02 -4.07
CA VAL A 12 -13.81 11.62 -3.84
C VAL A 12 -12.29 11.50 -3.84
N GLN A 13 -11.61 12.16 -4.77
CA GLN A 13 -10.16 12.22 -4.84
C GLN A 13 -9.55 12.87 -3.59
N HIS A 14 -10.13 13.98 -3.12
CA HIS A 14 -9.70 14.66 -1.89
C HIS A 14 -9.88 13.75 -0.67
N THR A 15 -11.04 13.11 -0.54
CA THR A 15 -11.34 12.18 0.55
C THR A 15 -10.39 10.98 0.54
N LEU A 16 -10.12 10.38 -0.62
CA LEU A 16 -9.16 9.28 -0.76
C LEU A 16 -7.72 9.71 -0.41
N LYS A 17 -7.30 10.93 -0.77
CA LYS A 17 -6.00 11.48 -0.35
C LYS A 17 -5.92 11.62 1.16
N THR A 18 -6.93 12.21 1.80
CA THR A 18 -6.99 12.35 3.25
C THR A 18 -6.99 10.99 3.94
N LEU A 19 -7.75 10.03 3.41
CA LEU A 19 -7.82 8.67 3.94
C LEU A 19 -6.47 7.95 3.80
N ARG A 20 -5.81 8.05 2.63
CA ARG A 20 -4.46 7.51 2.40
C ARG A 20 -3.47 8.07 3.42
N TYR A 21 -3.50 9.38 3.65
CA TYR A 21 -2.65 10.02 4.65
C TYR A 21 -2.94 9.47 6.05
N LYS A 22 -4.19 9.46 6.50
CA LYS A 22 -4.56 8.96 7.84
C LYS A 22 -4.23 7.48 8.07
N LEU A 23 -4.39 6.65 7.05
CA LEU A 23 -4.18 5.20 7.16
C LEU A 23 -2.71 4.80 7.01
N PHE A 24 -2.00 5.39 6.06
CA PHE A 24 -0.65 4.95 5.67
C PHE A 24 0.47 5.90 6.12
N ALA A 25 0.19 7.13 6.58
CA ALA A 25 1.22 8.01 7.18
C ALA A 25 1.52 7.60 8.63
N LYS A 26 1.88 6.33 8.82
CA LYS A 26 2.39 5.82 10.10
C LYS A 26 3.91 5.88 10.06
N ALA A 27 4.50 6.38 11.15
CA ALA A 27 5.95 6.38 11.30
C ALA A 27 6.48 4.94 11.32
N ALA A 28 7.43 4.66 10.44
CA ALA A 28 8.07 3.37 10.33
C ALA A 28 9.55 3.52 10.01
N TYR A 29 10.36 2.58 10.46
CA TYR A 29 11.77 2.48 10.12
C TYR A 29 12.15 1.02 9.86
N ILE A 30 13.19 0.83 9.04
CA ILE A 30 13.65 -0.50 8.67
C ILE A 30 14.89 -0.83 9.49
N THR A 31 14.89 -1.98 10.15
CA THR A 31 16.08 -2.56 10.78
C THR A 31 16.48 -3.84 10.06
N ASN A 32 17.76 -4.17 10.11
CA ASN A 32 18.27 -5.45 9.65
C ASN A 32 18.56 -6.32 10.87
N ASP A 33 18.00 -7.54 10.89
CA ASP A 33 18.39 -8.60 11.81
C ASP A 33 19.08 -9.70 10.99
N GLY A 34 20.41 -9.63 10.94
CA GLY A 34 21.23 -10.44 10.03
C GLY A 34 20.86 -10.22 8.56
N ARG A 35 20.31 -11.26 7.91
CA ARG A 35 19.83 -11.21 6.51
C ARG A 35 18.34 -10.86 6.38
N LYS A 36 17.61 -10.71 7.48
CA LYS A 36 16.18 -10.40 7.47
C LYS A 36 15.98 -8.89 7.61
N LYS A 37 15.21 -8.31 6.68
CA LYS A 37 14.74 -6.92 6.80
C LYS A 37 13.45 -6.90 7.62
N ILE A 38 13.46 -6.15 8.72
CA ILE A 38 12.32 -5.97 9.62
C ILE A 38 11.82 -4.54 9.47
N ILE A 39 10.52 -4.37 9.23
CA ILE A 39 9.89 -3.06 9.22
C ILE A 39 9.24 -2.85 10.59
N ASN A 40 9.77 -1.89 11.35
CA ASN A 40 9.17 -1.49 12.63
C ASN A 40 8.23 -0.34 12.37
N MET A 41 6.94 -0.56 12.61
CA MET A 41 5.90 0.44 12.40
C MET A 41 5.26 0.83 13.73
N THR A 42 4.99 2.13 13.91
CA THR A 42 4.29 2.66 15.08
C THR A 42 2.78 2.45 14.90
N VAL A 43 2.34 1.20 15.07
CA VAL A 43 0.95 0.76 14.90
C VAL A 43 0.45 0.22 16.25
N ALA A 44 -0.79 0.53 16.65
CA ALA A 44 -1.37 -0.08 17.84
C ALA A 44 -1.54 -1.59 17.64
N MET A 45 -1.27 -2.38 18.70
CA MET A 45 -1.28 -3.85 18.62
C MET A 45 -2.59 -4.42 18.06
N GLN A 46 -3.72 -3.81 18.35
CA GLN A 46 -5.05 -4.20 17.84
C GLN A 46 -5.17 -4.14 16.31
N HIS A 47 -4.39 -3.29 15.64
CA HIS A 47 -4.40 -3.17 14.19
C HIS A 47 -3.31 -4.02 13.52
N ARG A 48 -2.42 -4.65 14.30
CA ARG A 48 -1.27 -5.39 13.77
C ARG A 48 -1.70 -6.61 12.98
N GLU A 49 -2.64 -7.41 13.51
CA GLU A 49 -3.19 -8.57 12.81
C GLU A 49 -3.84 -8.18 11.47
N TRP A 50 -4.52 -7.03 11.46
CA TRP A 50 -5.12 -6.51 10.22
C TRP A 50 -4.05 -6.09 9.21
N PHE A 51 -2.99 -5.40 9.64
CA PHE A 51 -1.87 -5.03 8.77
C PHE A 51 -1.10 -6.25 8.24
N GLU A 52 -0.88 -7.26 9.08
CA GLU A 52 -0.24 -8.52 8.68
C GLU A 52 -1.11 -9.28 7.68
N GLY A 53 -2.41 -9.40 7.93
CA GLY A 53 -3.35 -10.01 6.99
C GLY A 53 -3.45 -9.26 5.65
N LEU A 54 -3.44 -7.91 5.68
CA LEU A 54 -3.38 -7.10 4.47
C LEU A 54 -2.07 -7.34 3.70
N TRP A 55 -0.94 -7.41 4.41
CA TRP A 55 0.37 -7.66 3.82
C TRP A 55 0.43 -9.05 3.16
N ASP A 56 -0.10 -10.07 3.81
CA ASP A 56 -0.11 -11.43 3.26
C ASP A 56 -0.99 -11.55 2.02
N LYS A 57 -2.17 -10.92 2.03
CA LYS A 57 -3.01 -10.84 0.83
C LYS A 57 -2.35 -10.07 -0.31
N SER A 58 -1.53 -9.06 0.00
CA SER A 58 -0.82 -8.28 -1.02
C SER A 58 0.21 -9.11 -1.79
N LYS A 59 0.80 -10.16 -1.17
CA LYS A 59 1.75 -11.07 -1.83
C LYS A 59 1.10 -11.91 -2.92
N SER A 60 -0.20 -12.21 -2.76
CA SER A 60 -1.00 -12.96 -3.73
C SER A 60 -1.75 -12.07 -4.72
N PHE A 61 -1.64 -10.74 -4.58
CA PHE A 61 -2.39 -9.82 -5.41
C PHE A 61 -1.70 -9.63 -6.75
N ASP A 62 -2.31 -10.14 -7.81
CA ASP A 62 -1.91 -9.83 -9.18
C ASP A 62 -2.28 -8.38 -9.50
N LEU A 63 -1.26 -7.58 -9.78
CA LEU A 63 -1.45 -6.19 -10.19
C LEU A 63 -2.31 -6.16 -11.47
N PRO A 64 -3.44 -5.41 -11.47
CA PRO A 64 -4.34 -5.36 -12.62
C PRO A 64 -3.72 -4.64 -13.83
N VAL A 65 -2.53 -4.05 -13.65
CA VAL A 65 -1.79 -3.33 -14.68
C VAL A 65 -0.38 -3.89 -14.76
N LYS A 66 -0.04 -4.43 -15.93
CA LYS A 66 1.33 -4.83 -16.24
C LYS A 66 2.13 -3.56 -16.56
N PHE A 67 3.04 -3.19 -15.66
CA PHE A 67 3.97 -2.09 -15.93
C PHE A 67 4.91 -2.52 -17.04
N LYS A 68 4.80 -1.88 -18.20
CA LYS A 68 5.82 -1.99 -19.24
C LYS A 68 6.92 -0.97 -18.92
N PRO A 69 8.19 -1.36 -18.94
CA PRO A 69 9.26 -0.39 -18.84
C PRO A 69 9.15 0.60 -20.00
N VAL A 70 9.32 1.89 -19.71
CA VAL A 70 9.24 2.97 -20.71
C VAL A 70 10.35 2.86 -21.75
N PHE A 71 11.41 2.12 -21.43
CA PHE A 71 12.50 1.84 -22.35
C PHE A 71 12.88 0.36 -22.29
N SER A 72 12.87 -0.29 -23.46
CA SER A 72 13.56 -1.56 -23.72
C SER A 72 14.81 -1.21 -24.53
N PRO A 73 16.00 -1.74 -24.19
CA PRO A 73 17.21 -1.55 -24.99
C PRO A 73 17.09 -2.14 -26.39
#